data_AF-A0A6G4ZXU4-F1
#
_entry.id   AF-A0A6G4ZXU4-F1
#
_cell.length_a   1.000
_cell.length_b   1.000
_cell.length_c   1.000
_cell.angle_alpha   90.00
_cell.angle_beta   90.00
_cell.angle_gamma   90.00
#
_symmetry.space_group_name_H-M   'P 1'
#
loop_
_entity.id
_entity.type
_entity.pdbx_description
1 polymer ?
#
loop_
_entity_poly.entity_id
_entity_poly.type
_entity_poly.pdbx_seq_one_letter_code
_entity_poly.pdbx_strand_id
1 'polypeptide(L)'
;PHPLQAEFRTGRRLRCSPLLPLQEQQGAVLGERMGFERALFFDPQHILGENHTSPEPTYGKPAWLEHVHREYVACRERVGLSDMSSFTKFYLESGGLEVVDFLQLLCSNDVDVPVGHIVQTGMQNDYGGYENDCILVRMDVNRYFMVSPTAQQTRIAKWVRRHLPRDGSVSLRDVTSLYTVLYILGPKSRALLEEVTDQEIQVEPFTCQEMDFAYSTNVLLMGYNNTLEPGYSIYIPSEYAQNVYSRLKKAGRDYGILDVGYYALRMLRIEKFVPFWAEELDSSVTPLEANRSSRVKLQKEPRFIGQEALQQQAVEGL
;
A
#
# COMPACT_ATOMS: atom_id res chain seq x y z
N PRO A 1 -23.25 18.59 -3.16
CA PRO A 1 -21.88 18.03 -3.10
C PRO A 1 -21.74 16.95 -4.17
N HIS A 2 -20.74 17.09 -5.05
CA HIS A 2 -20.51 16.11 -6.10
C HIS A 2 -20.01 14.77 -5.49
N PRO A 3 -20.46 13.59 -5.96
CA PRO A 3 -20.13 12.30 -5.36
C PRO A 3 -18.65 11.90 -5.50
N LEU A 4 -17.94 12.46 -6.47
CA LEU A 4 -16.47 12.37 -6.56
C LEU A 4 -15.86 13.56 -5.84
N GLN A 5 -14.92 13.26 -4.93
CA GLN A 5 -14.16 14.24 -4.15
C GLN A 5 -13.57 15.29 -5.09
N ALA A 6 -14.06 16.53 -4.99
CA ALA A 6 -13.44 17.64 -5.69
C ALA A 6 -12.03 17.82 -5.15
N GLU A 7 -11.04 17.68 -6.02
CA GLU A 7 -9.64 17.83 -5.65
C GLU A 7 -9.34 19.27 -5.25
N PHE A 8 -8.41 19.43 -4.30
CA PHE A 8 -8.03 20.77 -3.85
C PHE A 8 -7.33 21.54 -4.96
N ARG A 9 -7.74 22.80 -5.16
CA ARG A 9 -7.13 23.73 -6.12
C ARG A 9 -5.90 24.46 -5.57
N THR A 10 -5.76 24.54 -4.25
CA THR A 10 -4.67 25.25 -3.54
C THR A 10 -4.09 24.33 -2.45
N GLY A 11 -2.93 24.68 -1.89
CA GLY A 11 -2.26 23.85 -0.89
C GLY A 11 -1.74 22.52 -1.44
N ARG A 12 -1.39 22.50 -2.73
CA ARG A 12 -0.91 21.35 -3.48
C ARG A 12 0.63 21.26 -3.47
N ARG A 13 1.17 20.10 -3.84
CA ARG A 13 2.61 19.81 -3.97
C ARG A 13 3.39 19.99 -2.66
N LEU A 14 2.76 19.65 -1.54
CA LEU A 14 3.42 19.70 -0.22
C LEU A 14 4.30 18.48 0.03
N ARG A 15 3.84 17.30 -0.39
CA ARG A 15 4.60 16.05 -0.37
C ARG A 15 4.51 15.42 -1.76
N CYS A 16 5.66 15.11 -2.33
CA CYS A 16 5.75 14.55 -3.68
C CYS A 16 6.66 13.34 -3.63
N SER A 17 6.33 12.30 -4.39
CA SER A 17 7.31 11.25 -4.65
C SER A 17 8.41 11.81 -5.57
N PRO A 18 9.61 11.25 -5.54
CA PRO A 18 10.67 11.58 -6.50
C PRO A 18 10.27 11.37 -7.97
N LEU A 19 9.18 10.64 -8.24
CA LEU A 19 8.70 10.32 -9.58
C LEU A 19 7.73 11.37 -10.15
N LEU A 20 7.24 12.32 -9.32
CA LEU A 20 6.25 13.29 -9.76
C LEU A 20 6.63 14.00 -11.08
N PRO A 21 7.87 14.53 -11.26
CA PRO A 21 8.22 15.20 -12.52
C PRO A 21 8.17 14.27 -13.74
N LEU A 22 8.47 12.98 -13.57
CA LEU A 22 8.42 11.99 -14.65
C LEU A 22 6.97 11.65 -14.99
N GLN A 23 6.13 11.46 -13.98
CA GLN A 23 4.70 11.18 -14.15
C GLN A 23 3.98 12.33 -14.85
N GLU A 24 4.31 13.56 -14.49
CA GLU A 24 3.82 14.76 -15.15
C GLU A 24 4.15 14.76 -16.64
N GLN A 25 5.36 14.39 -17.03
CA GLN A 25 5.74 14.24 -18.44
C GLN A 25 4.97 13.12 -19.16
N GLN A 26 4.45 12.13 -18.42
CA GLN A 26 3.58 11.08 -18.95
C GLN A 26 2.09 11.48 -18.97
N GLY A 27 1.76 12.72 -18.60
CA GLY A 27 0.38 13.21 -18.59
C GLY A 27 -0.40 12.83 -17.33
N ALA A 28 0.27 12.67 -16.19
CA ALA A 28 -0.41 12.40 -14.91
C ALA A 28 -1.39 13.51 -14.54
N VAL A 29 -2.64 13.15 -14.34
CA VAL A 29 -3.64 14.03 -13.73
C VAL A 29 -3.65 13.77 -12.22
N LEU A 30 -3.30 14.81 -11.46
CA LEU A 30 -2.95 14.66 -10.05
C LEU A 30 -4.13 14.95 -9.11
N GLY A 31 -4.22 14.17 -8.05
CA GLY A 31 -5.05 14.42 -6.86
C GLY A 31 -4.20 14.45 -5.60
N GLU A 32 -4.82 14.83 -4.49
CA GLU A 32 -4.15 15.01 -3.19
C GLU A 32 -4.70 14.06 -2.13
N ARG A 33 -3.79 13.48 -1.33
CA ARG A 33 -4.16 12.76 -0.11
C ARG A 33 -3.09 12.90 0.97
N MET A 34 -3.44 13.47 2.12
CA MET A 34 -2.52 13.67 3.27
C MET A 34 -1.22 14.41 2.93
N GLY A 35 -1.34 15.45 2.11
CA GLY A 35 -0.28 16.26 1.52
C GLY A 35 0.37 15.65 0.29
N PHE A 36 0.14 14.37 -0.02
CA PHE A 36 0.77 13.71 -1.16
C PHE A 36 0.07 13.99 -2.48
N GLU A 37 0.84 14.40 -3.48
CA GLU A 37 0.45 14.34 -4.89
C GLU A 37 0.43 12.90 -5.39
N ARG A 38 -0.65 12.53 -6.07
CA ARG A 38 -0.87 11.17 -6.58
C ARG A 38 -1.49 11.24 -7.97
N ALA A 39 -0.98 10.44 -8.90
CA ALA A 39 -1.63 10.27 -10.19
C ALA A 39 -2.98 9.56 -10.00
N LEU A 40 -4.08 10.24 -10.37
CA LEU A 40 -5.42 9.66 -10.38
C LEU A 40 -5.61 8.77 -11.61
N PHE A 41 -5.14 9.26 -12.76
CA PHE A 41 -5.08 8.61 -14.06
C PHE A 41 -4.07 9.36 -14.94
N PHE A 42 -3.78 8.83 -16.13
CA PHE A 42 -2.86 9.39 -17.11
C PHE A 42 -3.58 9.74 -18.41
N ASP A 43 -3.51 11.00 -18.80
CA ASP A 43 -3.98 11.51 -20.08
C ASP A 43 -2.79 12.03 -20.90
N PRO A 44 -2.42 11.36 -22.01
CA PRO A 44 -1.31 11.79 -22.87
C PRO A 44 -1.47 13.19 -23.46
N GLN A 45 -2.70 13.73 -23.50
CA GLN A 45 -2.98 15.08 -23.99
C GLN A 45 -2.91 16.13 -22.87
N HIS A 46 -2.70 15.72 -21.63
CA HIS A 46 -2.58 16.62 -20.49
C HIS A 46 -1.29 17.43 -20.60
N ILE A 47 -1.43 18.74 -20.82
CA ILE A 47 -0.30 19.68 -20.90
C ILE A 47 -0.10 20.34 -19.53
N LEU A 48 1.12 20.23 -19.01
CA LEU A 48 1.56 20.91 -17.80
C LEU A 48 1.49 22.43 -17.96
N GLY A 49 0.77 23.10 -17.06
CA GLY A 49 0.92 24.54 -16.82
C GLY A 49 -0.33 25.39 -16.99
N GLU A 50 -1.36 24.95 -17.70
CA GLU A 50 -2.51 25.84 -17.96
C GLU A 50 -3.67 25.68 -16.98
N ASN A 51 -3.91 24.50 -16.41
CA ASN A 51 -4.89 24.34 -15.34
C ASN A 51 -4.59 23.09 -14.52
N HIS A 52 -4.34 23.25 -13.22
CA HIS A 52 -4.31 22.17 -12.22
C HIS A 52 -5.71 21.55 -12.00
N THR A 53 -6.53 21.46 -13.04
CA THR A 53 -7.91 21.02 -12.93
C THR A 53 -7.95 19.53 -13.11
N SER A 54 -8.00 18.84 -11.97
CA SER A 54 -8.69 17.56 -11.89
C SER A 54 -10.04 17.67 -12.63
N PRO A 55 -10.48 16.63 -13.34
CA PRO A 55 -11.63 16.70 -14.23
C PRO A 55 -12.85 17.28 -13.53
N GLU A 56 -13.55 18.18 -14.22
CA GLU A 56 -14.73 18.84 -13.65
C GLU A 56 -15.74 17.78 -13.19
N PRO A 57 -16.24 17.89 -11.96
CA PRO A 57 -17.16 16.93 -11.39
C PRO A 57 -18.43 16.77 -12.26
N THR A 58 -18.74 15.54 -12.68
CA THR A 58 -20.00 15.19 -13.38
C THR A 58 -20.73 13.99 -12.75
N TYR A 59 -22.07 14.08 -12.69
CA TYR A 59 -22.93 12.95 -12.29
C TYR A 59 -23.07 11.89 -13.39
N GLY A 60 -22.68 12.20 -14.63
CA GLY A 60 -22.74 11.29 -15.77
C GLY A 60 -21.45 10.49 -15.97
N LYS A 61 -21.27 9.92 -17.16
CA LYS A 61 -20.01 9.25 -17.54
C LYS A 61 -18.87 10.28 -17.49
N PRO A 62 -17.83 10.08 -16.65
CA PRO A 62 -16.74 11.03 -16.56
C PRO A 62 -15.80 10.92 -17.77
N ALA A 63 -15.19 12.05 -18.15
CA ALA A 63 -14.24 12.11 -19.27
C ALA A 63 -13.01 11.20 -19.06
N TRP A 64 -12.61 11.00 -17.80
CA TRP A 64 -11.48 10.15 -17.44
C TRP A 64 -11.74 8.65 -17.57
N LEU A 65 -12.99 8.21 -17.80
CA LEU A 65 -13.33 6.79 -17.77
C LEU A 65 -12.56 5.96 -18.80
N GLU A 66 -12.37 6.51 -20.01
CA GLU A 66 -11.63 5.80 -21.06
C GLU A 66 -10.14 5.68 -20.74
N HIS A 67 -9.54 6.71 -20.13
CA HIS A 67 -8.14 6.66 -19.69
C HIS A 67 -7.96 5.57 -18.62
N VAL A 68 -8.82 5.58 -17.60
CA VAL A 68 -8.83 4.58 -16.52
C VAL A 68 -9.10 3.17 -17.05
N HIS A 69 -9.97 3.02 -18.05
CA HIS A 69 -10.22 1.72 -18.68
C HIS A 69 -8.97 1.16 -19.35
N ARG A 70 -8.20 1.97 -20.09
CA ARG A 70 -6.94 1.54 -20.72
C ARG A 70 -5.89 1.11 -19.68
N GLU A 71 -5.80 1.85 -18.58
CA GLU A 71 -4.92 1.53 -17.45
C GLU A 71 -5.33 0.21 -16.78
N TYR A 72 -6.62 0.03 -16.52
CA TYR A 72 -7.19 -1.21 -15.99
C TYR A 72 -6.86 -2.41 -16.88
N VAL A 73 -7.07 -2.29 -18.19
CA VAL A 73 -6.75 -3.34 -19.17
C VAL A 73 -5.24 -3.63 -19.19
N ALA A 74 -4.39 -2.61 -19.01
CA ALA A 74 -2.94 -2.83 -18.93
C ALA A 74 -2.55 -3.70 -17.73
N CYS A 75 -3.15 -3.48 -16.55
CA CYS A 75 -2.97 -4.36 -15.40
C CYS A 75 -3.50 -5.78 -15.64
N ARG A 76 -4.58 -5.95 -16.40
CA ARG A 76 -5.19 -7.25 -16.68
C ARG A 76 -4.40 -8.09 -17.69
N GLU A 77 -3.89 -7.45 -18.74
CA GLU A 77 -3.40 -8.16 -19.93
C GLU A 77 -1.90 -7.98 -20.18
N ARG A 78 -1.28 -6.95 -19.59
CA ARG A 78 0.10 -6.52 -19.88
C ARG A 78 0.87 -6.25 -18.60
N VAL A 79 1.40 -5.04 -18.45
CA VAL A 79 2.04 -4.54 -17.22
C VAL A 79 1.52 -3.14 -16.91
N GLY A 80 0.96 -2.97 -15.72
CA GLY A 80 0.68 -1.67 -15.12
C GLY A 80 1.77 -1.28 -14.13
N LEU A 81 2.21 -0.02 -14.18
CA LEU A 81 3.18 0.55 -13.24
C LEU A 81 2.51 1.69 -12.48
N SER A 82 2.40 1.58 -11.16
CA SER A 82 1.71 2.60 -10.35
C SER A 82 2.56 3.05 -9.16
N ASP A 83 2.51 4.34 -8.87
CA ASP A 83 3.20 4.93 -7.73
C ASP A 83 2.30 4.94 -6.49
N MET A 84 2.73 4.16 -5.50
CA MET A 84 2.07 3.98 -4.21
C MET A 84 2.93 4.53 -3.05
N SER A 85 3.82 5.46 -3.35
CA SER A 85 4.74 6.08 -2.38
C SER A 85 4.02 6.75 -1.22
N SER A 86 2.76 7.13 -1.39
CA SER A 86 1.96 7.76 -0.34
C SER A 86 1.56 6.81 0.80
N PHE A 87 1.72 5.48 0.67
CA PHE A 87 1.40 4.58 1.79
C PHE A 87 2.19 4.93 3.04
N THR A 88 1.56 4.79 4.19
CA THR A 88 2.21 4.97 5.49
C THR A 88 3.16 3.81 5.72
N LYS A 89 4.39 4.09 6.19
CA LYS A 89 5.42 3.07 6.41
C LYS A 89 6.10 3.29 7.77
N PHE A 90 6.18 2.24 8.57
CA PHE A 90 6.88 2.28 9.85
C PHE A 90 7.88 1.13 9.99
N TYR A 91 9.02 1.39 10.63
CA TYR A 91 9.80 0.33 11.26
C TYR A 91 9.39 0.18 12.72
N LEU A 92 9.26 -1.07 13.15
CA LEU A 92 9.18 -1.45 14.55
C LEU A 92 10.32 -2.41 14.88
N GLU A 93 11.10 -2.07 15.90
CA GLU A 93 12.37 -2.76 16.21
C GLU A 93 12.60 -2.81 17.72
N SER A 94 13.21 -3.90 18.20
CA SER A 94 13.63 -4.09 19.60
C SER A 94 15.01 -4.73 19.69
N GLY A 95 15.60 -4.74 20.90
CA GLY A 95 16.87 -5.41 21.17
C GLY A 95 16.78 -6.94 21.15
N GLY A 96 15.64 -7.50 21.54
CA GLY A 96 15.31 -8.92 21.49
C GLY A 96 13.95 -9.13 20.82
N LEU A 97 13.11 -10.03 21.35
CA LEU A 97 11.81 -10.38 20.77
C LEU A 97 10.64 -9.53 21.30
N GLU A 98 10.91 -8.45 22.03
CA GLU A 98 9.87 -7.61 22.64
C GLU A 98 8.93 -6.99 21.59
N VAL A 99 9.43 -6.71 20.38
CA VAL A 99 8.61 -6.26 19.26
C VAL A 99 7.58 -7.32 18.82
N VAL A 100 7.93 -8.61 18.93
CA VAL A 100 7.02 -9.71 18.60
C VAL A 100 5.89 -9.71 19.62
N ASP A 101 6.20 -9.72 20.92
CA ASP A 101 5.20 -9.68 21.99
C ASP A 101 4.27 -8.46 21.86
N PHE A 102 4.86 -7.29 21.59
CA PHE A 102 4.12 -6.05 21.38
C PHE A 102 3.18 -6.13 20.16
N LEU A 103 3.66 -6.63 19.03
CA LEU A 103 2.84 -6.78 17.83
C LEU A 103 1.82 -7.91 18.00
N GLN A 104 2.09 -8.95 18.79
CA GLN A 104 1.11 -9.98 19.10
C GLN A 104 -0.08 -9.41 19.88
N LEU A 105 0.16 -8.45 20.78
CA LEU A 105 -0.91 -7.73 21.48
C LEU A 105 -1.69 -6.78 20.56
N LEU A 106 -1.01 -6.04 19.67
CA LEU A 106 -1.65 -5.03 18.83
C LEU A 106 -2.41 -5.61 17.63
N CYS A 107 -1.94 -6.71 17.07
CA CYS A 107 -2.42 -7.26 15.82
C CYS A 107 -3.27 -8.52 16.02
N SER A 108 -4.39 -8.59 15.31
CA SER A 108 -5.33 -9.71 15.39
C SER A 108 -4.89 -11.00 14.70
N ASN A 109 -3.87 -10.94 13.85
CA ASN A 109 -3.29 -12.13 13.22
C ASN A 109 -2.01 -12.55 13.95
N ASP A 110 -1.53 -13.75 13.69
CA ASP A 110 -0.23 -14.20 14.20
C ASP A 110 0.90 -13.52 13.44
N VAL A 111 1.75 -12.78 14.15
CA VAL A 111 2.87 -12.03 13.56
C VAL A 111 4.20 -12.76 13.67
N ASP A 112 4.25 -13.87 14.43
CA ASP A 112 5.47 -14.67 14.64
C ASP A 112 5.67 -15.69 13.49
N VAL A 113 5.62 -15.18 12.25
CA VAL A 113 5.85 -15.94 11.02
C VAL A 113 7.35 -15.95 10.66
N PRO A 114 7.87 -16.86 9.81
CA PRO A 114 9.29 -16.83 9.49
C PRO A 114 9.76 -15.49 8.89
N VAL A 115 11.03 -15.14 9.09
CA VAL A 115 11.63 -13.96 8.45
C VAL A 115 11.45 -14.06 6.93
N GLY A 116 11.19 -12.92 6.28
CA GLY A 116 10.85 -12.84 4.87
C GLY A 116 9.36 -12.99 4.56
N HIS A 117 8.48 -13.20 5.56
CA HIS A 117 7.04 -13.34 5.35
C HIS A 117 6.27 -12.05 5.60
N ILE A 118 5.11 -11.95 4.95
CA ILE A 118 4.16 -10.84 5.03
C ILE A 118 2.87 -11.35 5.67
N VAL A 119 2.43 -10.67 6.73
CA VAL A 119 1.17 -10.95 7.43
C VAL A 119 0.18 -9.84 7.13
N GLN A 120 -0.98 -10.20 6.59
CA GLN A 120 -2.15 -9.33 6.58
C GLN A 120 -2.80 -9.35 7.97
N THR A 121 -2.96 -8.18 8.58
CA THR A 121 -3.54 -8.09 9.92
C THR A 121 -4.21 -6.74 10.16
N GLY A 122 -5.13 -6.71 11.12
CA GLY A 122 -5.67 -5.46 11.63
C GLY A 122 -5.22 -5.20 13.07
N MET A 123 -5.25 -3.93 13.45
CA MET A 123 -5.26 -3.53 14.86
C MET A 123 -6.69 -3.15 15.21
N GLN A 124 -7.23 -3.70 16.29
CA GLN A 124 -8.59 -3.46 16.71
C GLN A 124 -8.65 -2.58 17.96
N ASN A 125 -9.77 -1.89 18.14
CA ASN A 125 -10.14 -1.27 19.41
C ASN A 125 -10.88 -2.26 20.31
N ASP A 126 -11.21 -1.84 21.52
CA ASP A 126 -11.87 -2.70 22.53
C ASP A 126 -13.25 -3.22 22.08
N TYR A 127 -13.88 -2.58 21.08
CA TYR A 127 -15.14 -3.01 20.49
C TYR A 127 -14.96 -3.95 19.27
N GLY A 128 -13.72 -4.31 18.93
CA GLY A 128 -13.39 -5.17 17.79
C GLY A 128 -13.36 -4.45 16.43
N GLY A 129 -13.63 -3.15 16.39
CA GLY A 129 -13.56 -2.35 15.16
C GLY A 129 -12.14 -2.00 14.75
N TYR A 130 -11.91 -1.67 13.48
CA TYR A 130 -10.55 -1.39 13.00
C TYR A 130 -10.00 -0.03 13.50
N GLU A 131 -8.78 -0.07 14.02
CA GLU A 131 -7.90 1.09 14.20
C GLU A 131 -6.87 1.21 13.07
N ASN A 132 -6.50 0.06 12.49
CA ASN A 132 -5.63 -0.03 11.34
C ASN A 132 -5.89 -1.33 10.59
N ASP A 133 -5.95 -1.30 9.25
CA ASP A 133 -5.85 -2.48 8.38
C ASP A 133 -4.51 -2.39 7.65
N CYS A 134 -3.62 -3.35 7.89
CA CYS A 134 -2.23 -3.22 7.51
C CYS A 134 -1.59 -4.54 7.08
N ILE A 135 -0.39 -4.43 6.54
CA ILE A 135 0.53 -5.56 6.45
C ILE A 135 1.71 -5.34 7.38
N LEU A 136 2.20 -6.45 7.93
CA LEU A 136 3.47 -6.54 8.63
C LEU A 136 4.40 -7.43 7.84
N VAL A 137 5.60 -6.93 7.58
CA VAL A 137 6.66 -7.67 6.91
C VAL A 137 7.73 -7.96 7.95
N ARG A 138 7.99 -9.25 8.21
CA ARG A 138 9.04 -9.66 9.16
C ARG A 138 10.39 -9.61 8.46
N MET A 139 11.11 -8.51 8.63
CA MET A 139 12.39 -8.24 7.99
C MET A 139 13.57 -8.91 8.71
N ASP A 140 13.41 -9.15 10.02
CA ASP A 140 14.36 -9.88 10.85
C ASP A 140 13.63 -10.45 12.08
N VAL A 141 14.32 -11.22 12.93
CA VAL A 141 13.76 -11.81 14.15
C VAL A 141 13.14 -10.76 15.08
N ASN A 142 13.72 -9.55 15.09
CA ASN A 142 13.37 -8.41 15.96
C ASN A 142 13.06 -7.12 15.17
N ARG A 143 12.72 -7.22 13.88
CA ARG A 143 12.48 -6.06 13.01
C ARG A 143 11.31 -6.31 12.07
N TYR A 144 10.34 -5.41 12.13
CA TYR A 144 9.15 -5.42 11.30
C TYR A 144 9.03 -4.13 10.48
N PHE A 145 8.60 -4.29 9.24
CA PHE A 145 8.21 -3.18 8.37
C PHE A 145 6.69 -3.20 8.18
N MET A 146 6.02 -2.16 8.67
CA MET A 146 4.58 -2.02 8.62
C MET A 146 4.18 -1.11 7.48
N VAL A 147 3.20 -1.53 6.69
CA VAL A 147 2.59 -0.68 5.66
C VAL A 147 1.12 -0.52 5.94
N SER A 148 0.64 0.73 5.90
CA SER A 148 -0.73 1.07 6.27
C SER A 148 -1.31 2.17 5.37
N PRO A 149 -2.63 2.41 5.39
CA PRO A 149 -3.27 3.36 4.49
C PRO A 149 -2.69 4.78 4.62
N THR A 150 -2.61 5.50 3.50
CA THR A 150 -2.10 6.89 3.43
C THR A 150 -2.83 7.82 4.40
N ALA A 151 -4.17 7.70 4.46
CA ALA A 151 -5.02 8.55 5.31
C ALA A 151 -4.78 8.39 6.82
N GLN A 152 -4.03 7.34 7.20
CA GLN A 152 -3.94 6.88 8.58
C GLN A 152 -2.60 7.14 9.26
N GLN A 153 -1.63 7.78 8.57
CA GLN A 153 -0.27 8.00 9.07
C GLN A 153 -0.23 8.50 10.53
N THR A 154 -0.88 9.64 10.80
CA THR A 154 -0.89 10.24 12.14
C THR A 154 -1.69 9.42 13.15
N ARG A 155 -2.80 8.81 12.74
CA ARG A 155 -3.66 8.02 13.64
C ARG A 155 -2.93 6.77 14.11
N ILE A 156 -2.36 6.01 13.18
CA ILE A 156 -1.63 4.78 13.49
C ILE A 156 -0.40 5.08 14.33
N ALA A 157 0.36 6.12 14.00
CA ALA A 157 1.52 6.51 14.80
C ALA A 157 1.12 6.83 16.25
N LYS A 158 -0.03 7.47 16.48
CA LYS A 158 -0.56 7.71 17.82
C LYS A 158 -1.04 6.43 18.49
N TRP A 159 -1.76 5.57 17.77
CA TRP A 159 -2.26 4.28 18.28
C TRP A 159 -1.12 3.38 18.74
N VAL A 160 -0.10 3.19 17.90
CA VAL A 160 1.07 2.37 18.23
C VAL A 160 1.84 2.99 19.39
N ARG A 161 2.14 4.30 19.37
CA ARG A 161 2.86 4.96 20.47
C ARG A 161 2.14 4.89 21.82
N ARG A 162 0.81 4.91 21.82
CA ARG A 162 0.01 4.79 23.05
C ARG A 162 0.22 3.45 23.74
N HIS A 163 0.48 2.39 22.97
CA HIS A 163 0.62 1.04 23.47
C HIS A 163 2.08 0.58 23.58
N LEU A 164 3.05 1.39 23.13
CA LEU A 164 4.47 1.05 23.26
C LEU A 164 4.84 0.73 24.72
N PRO A 165 5.72 -0.26 24.95
CA PRO A 165 6.29 -0.52 26.27
C PRO A 165 6.94 0.73 26.85
N ARG A 166 6.69 0.99 28.14
CA ARG A 166 7.18 2.20 28.83
C ARG A 166 8.69 2.19 29.09
N ASP A 167 9.31 1.02 29.03
CA ASP A 167 10.75 0.83 29.21
C ASP A 167 11.57 1.18 27.96
N GLY A 168 10.91 1.48 26.83
CA GLY A 168 11.57 1.81 25.57
C GLY A 168 12.19 0.61 24.85
N SER A 169 11.81 -0.62 25.23
CA SER A 169 12.28 -1.86 24.60
C SER A 169 11.93 -1.96 23.11
N VAL A 170 10.83 -1.34 22.69
CA VAL A 170 10.37 -1.30 21.30
C VAL A 170 10.38 0.14 20.79
N SER A 171 10.97 0.34 19.61
CA SER A 171 11.01 1.62 18.91
C SER A 171 10.06 1.65 17.72
N LEU A 172 9.54 2.84 17.41
CA LEU A 172 8.70 3.10 16.23
C LEU A 172 9.31 4.25 15.42
N ARG A 173 9.65 3.99 14.16
CA ARG A 173 10.21 5.00 13.24
C ARG A 173 9.32 5.16 12.02
N ASP A 174 8.89 6.40 11.75
CA ASP A 174 8.18 6.74 10.52
C ASP A 174 9.17 6.87 9.37
N VAL A 175 9.06 5.94 8.42
CA VAL A 175 9.94 5.86 7.24
C VAL A 175 9.16 6.07 5.96
N THR A 176 7.96 6.65 6.05
CA THR A 176 7.06 6.90 4.92
C THR A 176 7.76 7.61 3.77
N SER A 177 8.59 8.63 4.07
CA SER A 177 9.31 9.42 3.07
C SER A 177 10.63 8.81 2.60
N LEU A 178 11.15 7.78 3.30
CA LEU A 178 12.41 7.14 2.91
C LEU A 178 12.25 6.23 1.69
N TYR A 179 11.03 5.78 1.42
CA TYR A 179 10.74 4.85 0.33
C TYR A 179 9.78 5.43 -0.69
N THR A 180 10.16 5.31 -1.95
CA THR A 180 9.26 5.35 -3.10
C THR A 180 8.74 3.93 -3.34
N VAL A 181 7.44 3.79 -3.60
CA VAL A 181 6.82 2.47 -3.81
C VAL A 181 6.26 2.39 -5.20
N LEU A 182 6.69 1.39 -5.96
CA LEU A 182 6.11 1.04 -7.25
C LEU A 182 5.35 -0.26 -7.15
N TYR A 183 4.10 -0.25 -7.60
CA TYR A 183 3.39 -1.47 -7.95
C TYR A 183 3.67 -1.81 -9.40
N ILE A 184 4.06 -3.06 -9.63
CA ILE A 184 4.15 -3.64 -10.97
C ILE A 184 3.10 -4.74 -11.06
N LEU A 185 2.05 -4.50 -11.83
CA LEU A 185 0.85 -5.33 -11.88
C LEU A 185 0.69 -5.96 -13.26
N GLY A 186 0.13 -7.15 -13.31
CA GLY A 186 -0.23 -7.88 -14.51
C GLY A 186 0.58 -9.14 -14.76
N PRO A 187 0.11 -9.99 -15.69
CA PRO A 187 0.64 -11.33 -15.91
C PRO A 187 2.10 -11.35 -16.40
N LYS A 188 2.57 -10.23 -16.97
CA LYS A 188 3.93 -10.08 -17.49
C LYS A 188 4.91 -9.43 -16.51
N SER A 189 4.45 -9.09 -15.30
CA SER A 189 5.25 -8.39 -14.28
C SER A 189 6.54 -9.14 -13.91
N ARG A 190 6.45 -10.44 -13.62
CA ARG A 190 7.62 -11.26 -13.24
C ARG A 190 8.70 -11.28 -14.33
N ALA A 191 8.31 -11.55 -15.57
CA ALA A 191 9.24 -11.58 -16.69
C ALA A 191 9.95 -10.23 -16.91
N LEU A 192 9.22 -9.12 -16.74
CA LEU A 192 9.85 -7.79 -16.79
C LEU A 192 10.82 -7.57 -15.62
N LEU A 193 10.48 -7.99 -14.41
CA LEU A 193 11.39 -7.85 -13.27
C LEU A 193 12.69 -8.64 -13.48
N GLU A 194 12.58 -9.88 -13.97
CA GLU A 194 13.71 -10.76 -14.30
C GLU A 194 14.61 -10.18 -15.42
N GLU A 195 14.08 -9.36 -16.34
CA GLU A 195 14.91 -8.69 -17.35
C GLU A 195 15.76 -7.54 -16.77
N VAL A 196 15.29 -6.88 -15.71
CA VAL A 196 15.94 -5.68 -15.14
C VAL A 196 16.87 -5.97 -13.97
N THR A 197 16.98 -7.22 -13.54
CA THR A 197 17.91 -7.65 -12.49
C THR A 197 18.64 -8.94 -12.87
N ASP A 198 19.90 -9.04 -12.48
CA ASP A 198 20.70 -10.27 -12.60
C ASP A 198 20.52 -11.19 -11.38
N GLN A 199 19.83 -10.71 -10.33
CA GLN A 199 19.56 -11.50 -9.13
C GLN A 199 18.29 -12.34 -9.29
N GLU A 200 18.32 -13.58 -8.79
CA GLU A 200 17.15 -14.44 -8.77
C GLU A 200 16.05 -13.87 -7.85
N ILE A 201 14.83 -13.79 -8.38
CA ILE A 201 13.63 -13.38 -7.64
C ILE A 201 12.99 -14.61 -7.01
N GLN A 202 13.20 -14.78 -5.71
CA GLN A 202 12.65 -15.88 -4.89
C GLN A 202 11.45 -15.40 -4.08
N VAL A 203 10.61 -14.55 -4.69
CA VAL A 203 9.46 -13.93 -4.03
C VAL A 203 8.17 -14.60 -4.47
N GLU A 204 7.62 -15.40 -3.56
CA GLU A 204 6.31 -16.02 -3.64
C GLU A 204 5.22 -15.14 -2.99
N PRO A 205 3.92 -15.43 -3.21
CA PRO A 205 2.85 -14.70 -2.57
C PRO A 205 3.02 -14.60 -1.05
N PHE A 206 2.87 -13.39 -0.50
CA PHE A 206 3.06 -13.09 0.92
C PHE A 206 4.48 -13.32 1.45
N THR A 207 5.49 -13.28 0.59
CA THR A 207 6.90 -13.22 0.99
C THR A 207 7.56 -11.95 0.47
N CYS A 208 8.75 -11.64 0.97
CA CYS A 208 9.56 -10.53 0.54
C CYS A 208 11.03 -10.92 0.46
N GLN A 209 11.77 -10.12 -0.31
CA GLN A 209 13.21 -10.27 -0.50
C GLN A 209 13.82 -8.87 -0.56
N GLU A 210 14.84 -8.63 0.27
CA GLU A 210 15.71 -7.48 0.12
C GLU A 210 16.82 -7.84 -0.88
N MET A 211 16.97 -7.04 -1.93
CA MET A 211 17.86 -7.35 -3.05
C MET A 211 18.40 -6.08 -3.71
N ASP A 212 19.47 -6.24 -4.51
CA ASP A 212 19.85 -5.22 -5.46
C ASP A 212 18.97 -5.36 -6.69
N PHE A 213 18.44 -4.24 -7.17
CA PHE A 213 17.49 -4.21 -8.25
C PHE A 213 17.72 -3.00 -9.13
N ALA A 214 17.88 -3.22 -10.45
CA ALA A 214 18.05 -2.15 -11.42
C ALA A 214 19.13 -1.11 -10.99
N TYR A 215 20.30 -1.59 -10.57
CA TYR A 215 21.45 -0.77 -10.10
C TYR A 215 21.17 0.04 -8.82
N SER A 216 20.23 -0.42 -8.01
CA SER A 216 19.84 0.20 -6.74
C SER A 216 19.97 -0.84 -5.63
N THR A 217 20.57 -0.46 -4.52
CA THR A 217 20.76 -1.35 -3.36
C THR A 217 19.61 -1.24 -2.37
N ASN A 218 19.43 -2.26 -1.53
CA ASN A 218 18.44 -2.28 -0.44
C ASN A 218 17.00 -2.06 -0.94
N VAL A 219 16.66 -2.62 -2.10
CA VAL A 219 15.30 -2.62 -2.62
C VAL A 219 14.54 -3.79 -2.00
N LEU A 220 13.41 -3.49 -1.38
CA LEU A 220 12.55 -4.51 -0.79
C LEU A 220 11.44 -4.87 -1.78
N LEU A 221 11.55 -6.05 -2.36
CA LEU A 221 10.56 -6.63 -3.26
C LEU A 221 9.57 -7.47 -2.45
N MET A 222 8.27 -7.26 -2.67
CA MET A 222 7.21 -7.97 -1.97
C MET A 222 6.26 -8.65 -2.95
N GLY A 223 5.95 -9.93 -2.69
CA GLY A 223 4.95 -10.73 -3.41
C GLY A 223 3.54 -10.39 -2.95
N TYR A 224 3.24 -9.10 -2.83
CA TYR A 224 1.97 -8.60 -2.34
C TYR A 224 1.67 -7.21 -2.89
N ASN A 225 0.40 -6.97 -3.23
CA ASN A 225 -0.16 -5.66 -3.52
C ASN A 225 -1.65 -5.67 -3.11
N ASN A 226 -2.20 -4.51 -2.77
CA ASN A 226 -3.60 -4.41 -2.30
C ASN A 226 -4.64 -4.39 -3.42
N THR A 227 -4.26 -4.70 -4.66
CA THR A 227 -5.22 -4.99 -5.76
C THR A 227 -5.46 -6.48 -5.94
N LEU A 228 -4.58 -7.33 -5.36
CA LEU A 228 -4.55 -8.78 -5.56
C LEU A 228 -4.46 -9.21 -7.03
N GLU A 229 -4.00 -8.32 -7.91
CA GLU A 229 -3.57 -8.67 -9.25
C GLU A 229 -2.21 -9.35 -9.21
N PRO A 230 -1.89 -10.23 -10.17
CA PRO A 230 -0.54 -10.80 -10.30
C PRO A 230 0.49 -9.67 -10.34
N GLY A 231 1.56 -9.79 -9.56
CA GLY A 231 2.60 -8.76 -9.53
C GLY A 231 3.15 -8.48 -8.14
N TYR A 232 3.96 -7.44 -8.07
CA TYR A 232 4.81 -7.15 -6.93
C TYR A 232 4.66 -5.70 -6.47
N SER A 233 5.03 -5.44 -5.22
CA SER A 233 5.33 -4.09 -4.76
C SER A 233 6.82 -3.95 -4.47
N ILE A 234 7.39 -2.86 -4.96
CA ILE A 234 8.83 -2.59 -4.95
C ILE A 234 9.05 -1.35 -4.08
N TYR A 235 9.66 -1.53 -2.91
CA TYR A 235 10.00 -0.46 -1.99
C TYR A 235 11.45 -0.05 -2.23
N ILE A 236 11.61 1.14 -2.82
CA ILE A 236 12.87 1.64 -3.34
C ILE A 236 13.33 2.78 -2.44
N PRO A 237 14.57 2.80 -1.93
CA PRO A 237 15.10 3.99 -1.29
C PRO A 237 14.95 5.20 -2.22
N SER A 238 14.33 6.27 -1.73
CA SER A 238 13.82 7.37 -2.58
C SER A 238 14.88 8.01 -3.49
N GLU A 239 16.17 7.93 -3.14
CA GLU A 239 17.27 8.43 -3.96
C GLU A 239 17.44 7.67 -5.29
N TYR A 240 17.05 6.39 -5.36
CA TYR A 240 17.17 5.56 -6.56
C TYR A 240 15.89 5.51 -7.42
N ALA A 241 14.79 6.06 -6.92
CA ALA A 241 13.45 5.92 -7.49
C ALA A 241 13.37 6.22 -8.99
N GLN A 242 13.93 7.36 -9.43
CA GLN A 242 13.88 7.76 -10.85
C GLN A 242 14.67 6.80 -11.75
N ASN A 243 15.77 6.24 -11.27
CA ASN A 243 16.57 5.27 -12.02
C ASN A 243 15.79 3.97 -12.23
N VAL A 244 15.26 3.41 -11.14
CA VAL A 244 14.46 2.18 -11.16
C VAL A 244 13.25 2.34 -12.07
N TYR A 245 12.50 3.43 -11.90
CA TYR A 245 11.33 3.73 -12.73
C TYR A 245 11.69 3.81 -14.22
N SER A 246 12.74 4.55 -14.57
CA SER A 246 13.17 4.71 -15.97
C SER A 246 13.62 3.39 -16.60
N ARG A 247 14.27 2.52 -15.83
CA ARG A 247 14.71 1.19 -16.29
C ARG A 247 13.53 0.26 -16.51
N LEU A 248 12.60 0.20 -15.58
CA LEU A 248 11.34 -0.54 -15.72
C LEU A 248 10.57 -0.09 -16.96
N LYS A 249 10.42 1.23 -17.15
CA LYS A 249 9.76 1.79 -18.35
C LYS A 249 10.51 1.45 -19.64
N LYS A 250 11.85 1.43 -19.61
CA LYS A 250 12.66 1.13 -20.80
C LYS A 250 12.53 -0.34 -21.22
N ALA A 251 12.73 -1.28 -20.29
CA ALA A 251 12.61 -2.72 -20.56
C ALA A 251 11.14 -3.12 -20.79
N GLY A 252 10.22 -2.50 -20.07
CA GLY A 252 8.79 -2.79 -20.15
C GLY A 252 8.11 -2.42 -21.47
N ARG A 253 8.79 -1.76 -22.42
CA ARG A 253 8.20 -1.39 -23.72
C ARG A 253 7.66 -2.60 -24.47
N ASP A 254 8.44 -3.68 -24.50
CA ASP A 254 8.06 -4.92 -25.22
C ASP A 254 6.95 -5.70 -24.49
N TYR A 255 6.80 -5.44 -23.19
CA TYR A 255 5.72 -5.96 -22.36
C TYR A 255 4.45 -5.11 -22.41
N GLY A 256 4.51 -3.94 -23.05
CA GLY A 256 3.41 -2.97 -23.13
C GLY A 256 3.12 -2.29 -21.79
N ILE A 257 4.18 -1.94 -21.05
CA ILE A 257 4.09 -1.25 -19.76
C ILE A 257 3.37 0.10 -19.89
N LEU A 258 2.41 0.34 -19.00
CA LEU A 258 1.67 1.59 -18.93
C LEU A 258 1.69 2.13 -17.50
N ASP A 259 1.79 3.45 -17.36
CA ASP A 259 1.57 4.08 -16.06
C ASP A 259 0.10 4.00 -15.69
N VAL A 260 -0.17 3.67 -14.43
CA VAL A 260 -1.50 3.38 -13.92
C VAL A 260 -1.77 4.28 -12.73
N GLY A 261 -2.85 5.04 -12.81
CA GLY A 261 -3.30 5.92 -11.76
C GLY A 261 -4.15 5.21 -10.71
N TYR A 262 -4.45 5.93 -9.64
CA TYR A 262 -5.18 5.40 -8.50
C TYR A 262 -6.60 4.94 -8.83
N TYR A 263 -7.28 5.55 -9.80
CA TYR A 263 -8.65 5.17 -10.17
C TYR A 263 -8.72 3.76 -10.75
N ALA A 264 -7.76 3.37 -11.60
CA ALA A 264 -7.69 2.00 -12.12
C ALA A 264 -7.41 0.99 -11.00
N LEU A 265 -6.51 1.30 -10.07
CA LEU A 265 -6.27 0.46 -8.88
C LEU A 265 -7.54 0.29 -8.03
N ARG A 266 -8.34 1.34 -7.88
CA ARG A 266 -9.61 1.30 -7.17
C ARG A 266 -10.64 0.40 -7.85
N MET A 267 -10.61 0.25 -9.18
CA MET A 267 -11.49 -0.72 -9.86
C MET A 267 -11.00 -2.16 -9.65
N LEU A 268 -9.70 -2.41 -9.80
CA LEU A 268 -9.11 -3.73 -9.60
C LEU A 268 -9.38 -4.28 -8.20
N ARG A 269 -9.20 -3.44 -7.16
CA ARG A 269 -9.41 -3.83 -5.76
C ARG A 269 -10.88 -4.18 -5.47
N ILE A 270 -11.83 -3.50 -6.10
CA ILE A 270 -13.28 -3.73 -5.91
C ILE A 270 -13.67 -5.11 -6.44
N GLU A 271 -13.16 -5.50 -7.62
CA GLU A 271 -13.44 -6.82 -8.21
C GLU A 271 -12.91 -7.98 -7.35
N LYS A 272 -11.89 -7.71 -6.51
CA LYS A 272 -11.33 -8.66 -5.54
C LYS A 272 -11.84 -8.45 -4.11
N PHE A 273 -12.86 -7.61 -3.93
CA PHE A 273 -13.46 -7.27 -2.64
C PHE A 273 -12.48 -6.77 -1.58
N VAL A 274 -11.36 -6.14 -1.96
CA VAL A 274 -10.39 -5.60 -1.01
C VAL A 274 -10.97 -4.31 -0.40
N PRO A 275 -11.31 -4.27 0.90
CA PRO A 275 -11.92 -3.11 1.51
C PRO A 275 -10.86 -2.04 1.79
N PHE A 276 -11.24 -0.77 1.68
CA PHE A 276 -10.35 0.36 1.98
C PHE A 276 -10.83 1.11 3.23
N TRP A 277 -9.87 1.66 3.96
CA TRP A 277 -10.15 2.56 5.08
C TRP A 277 -10.92 3.81 4.63
N ALA A 278 -11.93 4.19 5.41
CA ALA A 278 -12.87 5.28 5.17
C ALA A 278 -13.79 5.10 3.94
N GLU A 279 -13.82 3.90 3.36
CA GLU A 279 -14.84 3.48 2.39
C GLU A 279 -15.64 2.32 2.99
N GLU A 280 -15.04 1.13 3.13
CA GLU A 280 -15.69 -0.04 3.72
C GLU A 280 -15.21 -0.36 5.14
N LEU A 281 -14.05 0.16 5.55
CA LEU A 281 -13.53 -0.02 6.92
C LEU A 281 -13.48 1.30 7.68
N ASP A 282 -13.91 1.26 8.93
CA ASP A 282 -13.65 2.29 9.93
C ASP A 282 -13.59 1.66 11.33
N SER A 283 -13.60 2.49 12.37
CA SER A 283 -13.50 2.05 13.76
C SER A 283 -14.76 1.43 14.34
N SER A 284 -15.87 1.43 13.60
CA SER A 284 -17.10 0.74 13.95
C SER A 284 -17.23 -0.61 13.26
N VAL A 285 -16.63 -0.77 12.08
CA VAL A 285 -16.72 -2.01 11.29
C VAL A 285 -15.77 -3.07 11.85
N THR A 286 -16.28 -4.28 12.08
CA THR A 286 -15.46 -5.41 12.56
C THR A 286 -14.91 -6.26 11.42
N PRO A 287 -13.84 -7.05 11.64
CA PRO A 287 -13.37 -8.04 10.67
C PRO A 287 -14.42 -9.08 10.28
N LEU A 288 -15.39 -9.40 11.15
CA LEU A 288 -16.44 -10.37 10.85
C LEU A 288 -17.46 -9.78 9.86
N GLU A 289 -17.88 -8.53 10.08
CA GLU A 289 -18.76 -7.78 9.17
C GLU A 289 -18.12 -7.55 7.80
N ALA A 290 -16.81 -7.25 7.77
CA ALA A 290 -16.06 -7.01 6.55
C ALA A 290 -15.67 -8.29 5.77
N ASN A 291 -16.13 -9.47 6.19
CA ASN A 291 -15.76 -10.77 5.62
C ASN A 291 -14.22 -11.01 5.62
N ARG A 292 -13.57 -10.64 6.73
CA ARG A 292 -12.12 -10.74 6.97
C ARG A 292 -11.76 -11.59 8.19
N SER A 293 -12.67 -12.43 8.66
CA SER A 293 -12.44 -13.34 9.79
C SER A 293 -11.22 -14.26 9.59
N SER A 294 -10.90 -14.65 8.35
CA SER A 294 -9.70 -15.45 8.04
C SER A 294 -8.37 -14.75 8.36
N ARG A 295 -8.37 -13.42 8.51
CA ARG A 295 -7.22 -12.61 8.89
C ARG A 295 -7.11 -12.39 10.40
N VAL A 296 -8.02 -12.96 11.19
CA VAL A 296 -8.09 -12.82 12.64
C VAL A 296 -7.92 -14.19 13.28
N LYS A 297 -6.96 -14.31 14.19
CA LYS A 297 -6.76 -15.49 15.01
C LYS A 297 -7.56 -15.34 16.31
N LEU A 298 -8.86 -15.65 16.25
CA LEU A 298 -9.78 -15.46 17.38
C LEU A 298 -9.37 -16.22 18.65
N GLN A 299 -8.60 -17.29 18.52
CA GLN A 299 -8.10 -18.12 19.64
C GLN A 299 -6.60 -17.91 19.90
N LYS A 300 -6.06 -16.77 19.46
CA LYS A 300 -4.65 -16.42 19.63
C LYS A 300 -4.32 -16.18 21.10
N GLU A 301 -3.20 -16.74 21.53
CA GLU A 301 -2.58 -16.46 22.81
C GLU A 301 -1.14 -15.95 22.56
N PRO A 302 -0.71 -14.83 23.20
CA PRO A 302 -1.48 -14.00 24.11
C PRO A 302 -2.60 -13.24 23.41
N ARG A 303 -3.61 -12.83 24.18
CA ARG A 303 -4.76 -12.06 23.67
C ARG A 303 -4.33 -10.75 23.01
N PHE A 304 -5.00 -10.40 21.92
CA PHE A 304 -4.87 -9.10 21.26
C PHE A 304 -6.00 -8.15 21.66
N ILE A 305 -5.82 -6.84 21.45
CA ILE A 305 -6.83 -5.82 21.76
C ILE A 305 -8.09 -6.05 20.91
N GLY A 306 -9.25 -6.09 21.55
CA GLY A 306 -10.54 -6.34 20.88
C GLY A 306 -10.87 -7.82 20.64
N GLN A 307 -10.01 -8.77 21.06
CA GLN A 307 -10.26 -10.20 20.86
C GLN A 307 -11.57 -10.67 21.50
N GLU A 308 -11.87 -10.23 22.73
CA GLU A 308 -13.07 -10.64 23.47
C GLU A 308 -14.36 -10.19 22.74
N ALA A 309 -14.40 -8.94 22.28
CA ALA A 309 -15.53 -8.41 21.51
C ALA A 309 -15.77 -9.22 20.22
N LEU A 310 -14.69 -9.58 19.51
CA LEU A 310 -14.79 -10.39 18.30
C LEU A 310 -15.18 -11.84 18.58
N GLN A 311 -14.74 -12.41 19.70
CA GLN A 311 -15.17 -13.75 20.14
C GLN A 311 -16.67 -13.75 20.48
N GLN A 312 -17.15 -12.73 21.18
CA GLN A 312 -18.57 -12.57 21.49
C GLN A 312 -19.41 -12.43 20.21
N GLN A 313 -18.99 -11.54 19.29
CA GLN A 313 -19.66 -11.36 18.01
C GLN A 313 -19.69 -12.67 17.19
N ALA A 314 -18.63 -13.48 17.23
CA ALA A 314 -18.59 -14.77 16.54
C ALA A 314 -19.63 -15.77 17.07
N VAL A 315 -20.02 -15.68 18.35
CA VAL A 315 -21.03 -16.54 18.98
C VAL A 315 -22.45 -16.01 18.75
N GLU A 316 -22.64 -14.70 18.87
CA GLU A 316 -23.96 -14.06 18.77
C GLU A 316 -24.44 -13.92 17.31
N GLY A 317 -23.50 -13.86 16.35
CA GLY A 317 -23.78 -13.61 14.94
C GLY A 317 -23.64 -12.13 14.57
N LEU A 318 -23.86 -11.83 13.28
CA LEU A 318 -23.98 -10.47 12.76
C LEU A 318 -25.35 -9.88 13.07
#